data_AF-A0A7S1EP08-F1
#
_entry.id   AF-A0A7S1EP08-F1
#
_cell.length_a   1.000
_cell.length_b   1.000
_cell.length_c   1.000
_cell.angle_alpha   90.00
_cell.angle_beta   90.00
_cell.angle_gamma   90.00
#
_symmetry.space_group_name_H-M   'P 1'
#
loop_
_entity.id
_entity.type
_entity.pdbx_description
1 polymer ?
#
loop_
_entity_poly.entity_id
_entity_poly.type
_entity_poly.pdbx_seq_one_letter_code
_entity_poly.pdbx_strand_id
1 'polypeptide(L)'
;EVRLRLGDFNGAVEELHKALAMYDVKVGRESCLTAEVFNSLGAVYDEKQEFESSLKMYQEAITVFSARGDANGELRARNNMAVMLRRSGEHEKAAEEYDKVMRLTGKVRPSGAGAEELGAV
;
A
#
# COMPACT_ATOMS: atom_id res chain seq x y z
N GLU A 1 14.21 -22.78 13.06
CA GLU A 1 14.14 -21.34 12.71
C GLU A 1 12.74 -20.75 12.51
N VAL A 2 11.73 -21.47 11.98
CA VAL A 2 10.40 -20.90 11.67
C VAL A 2 9.66 -20.31 12.89
N ARG A 3 9.81 -20.90 14.09
CA ARG A 3 9.13 -20.45 15.31
C ARG A 3 9.65 -19.10 15.86
N LEU A 4 10.94 -18.78 15.66
CA LEU A 4 11.49 -17.47 16.05
C LEU A 4 10.88 -16.38 15.16
N ARG A 5 10.92 -16.59 13.84
CA ARG A 5 10.38 -15.64 12.85
C ARG A 5 8.88 -15.33 13.06
N LEU A 6 8.06 -16.36 13.32
CA LEU A 6 6.63 -16.19 13.63
C LEU A 6 6.40 -15.49 14.98
N GLY A 7 7.27 -15.69 15.96
CA GLY A 7 7.23 -14.99 17.25
C GLY A 7 7.55 -13.50 17.10
N ASP A 8 8.58 -13.16 16.34
CA ASP A 8 8.95 -11.79 16.01
C ASP A 8 7.84 -11.05 15.25
N PHE A 9 7.18 -11.72 14.30
CA PHE A 9 6.06 -11.10 13.57
C PHE A 9 4.84 -10.84 14.44
N ASN A 10 4.47 -11.75 15.35
CA ASN A 10 3.35 -11.50 16.25
C ASN A 10 3.64 -10.34 17.21
N GLY A 11 4.86 -10.25 17.75
CA GLY A 11 5.30 -9.11 18.56
C GLY A 11 5.22 -7.79 17.78
N ALA A 12 5.70 -7.79 16.53
CA ALA A 12 5.65 -6.62 15.65
C ALA A 12 4.21 -6.16 15.37
N VAL A 13 3.28 -7.10 15.10
CA VAL A 13 1.86 -6.76 14.92
C VAL A 13 1.28 -6.12 16.19
N GLU A 14 1.55 -6.68 17.37
CA GLU A 14 1.04 -6.12 18.62
C GLU A 14 1.58 -4.71 18.90
N GLU A 15 2.87 -4.47 18.66
CA GLU A 15 3.46 -3.14 18.81
C GLU A 15 2.89 -2.12 17.81
N LEU A 16 2.70 -2.53 16.56
CA LEU A 16 2.11 -1.68 15.52
C LEU A 16 0.62 -1.38 15.80
N HIS A 17 -0.15 -2.32 16.34
CA HIS A 17 -1.54 -2.07 16.77
C HIS A 17 -1.62 -1.12 17.96
N LYS A 18 -0.69 -1.24 18.93
CA LYS A 18 -0.58 -0.26 20.04
C LYS A 18 -0.23 1.13 19.52
N ALA A 19 0.73 1.21 18.60
CA ALA A 19 1.08 2.46 17.93
C ALA A 19 -0.13 3.06 17.20
N LEU A 20 -0.86 2.23 16.44
CA LEU A 20 -2.09 2.65 15.74
C LEU A 20 -3.12 3.25 16.70
N ALA A 21 -3.40 2.56 17.82
CA ALA A 21 -4.35 3.04 18.83
C ALA A 21 -3.90 4.37 19.45
N MET A 22 -2.59 4.56 19.68
CA MET A 22 -2.07 5.84 20.18
C MET A 22 -2.17 6.96 19.13
N TYR A 23 -1.87 6.67 17.86
CA TYR A 23 -1.93 7.65 16.78
C TYR A 23 -3.37 8.04 16.42
N ASP A 24 -4.30 7.08 16.46
CA ASP A 24 -5.73 7.32 16.28
C ASP A 24 -6.25 8.35 17.30
N VAL A 25 -5.86 8.20 18.58
CA VAL A 25 -6.23 9.12 19.67
C VAL A 25 -5.49 10.46 19.60
N LYS A 26 -4.20 10.48 19.24
CA LYS A 26 -3.37 11.70 19.32
C LYS A 26 -3.41 12.57 18.07
N VAL A 27 -3.48 11.97 16.89
CA VAL A 27 -3.24 12.62 15.59
C VAL A 27 -4.38 12.38 14.61
N GLY A 28 -5.25 11.41 14.89
CA GLY A 28 -6.36 11.00 14.04
C GLY A 28 -5.97 9.93 13.04
N ARG A 29 -6.96 9.11 12.67
CA ARG A 29 -6.79 7.99 11.72
C ARG A 29 -6.35 8.44 10.33
N GLU A 30 -6.64 9.68 9.97
CA GLU A 30 -6.36 10.30 8.67
C GLU A 30 -4.99 11.00 8.60
N SER A 31 -4.11 10.76 9.57
CA SER A 31 -2.74 11.27 9.54
C SER A 31 -1.82 10.40 8.69
N CYS A 32 -0.88 11.01 7.95
CA CYS A 32 0.17 10.28 7.23
C CYS A 32 1.00 9.38 8.16
N LEU A 33 1.13 9.73 9.45
CA LEU A 33 1.79 8.88 10.45
C LEU A 33 1.02 7.58 10.67
N THR A 34 -0.31 7.65 10.76
CA THR A 34 -1.18 6.47 10.88
C THR A 34 -1.12 5.63 9.60
N ALA A 35 -1.03 6.27 8.43
CA ALA A 35 -0.85 5.61 7.14
C ALA A 35 0.47 4.83 7.04
N GLU A 36 1.57 5.37 7.57
CA GLU A 36 2.85 4.63 7.65
C GLU A 36 2.71 3.38 8.53
N VAL A 37 1.97 3.46 9.64
CA VAL A 37 1.71 2.29 10.50
C VAL A 37 0.86 1.24 9.77
N PHE A 38 -0.17 1.66 9.03
CA PHE A 38 -0.94 0.75 8.17
C PHE A 38 -0.06 0.07 7.11
N ASN A 39 0.83 0.82 6.46
CA ASN A 39 1.77 0.26 5.49
C ASN A 39 2.72 -0.77 6.14
N SER A 40 3.22 -0.49 7.34
CA SER A 40 4.03 -1.45 8.11
C SER A 40 3.25 -2.70 8.50
N LEU A 41 2.00 -2.57 8.96
CA LEU A 41 1.13 -3.71 9.24
C LEU A 41 0.89 -4.56 8.00
N GLY A 42 0.65 -3.91 6.85
CA GLY A 42 0.54 -4.58 5.55
C GLY A 42 1.74 -5.46 5.23
N ALA A 43 2.95 -4.94 5.45
CA ALA A 43 4.19 -5.69 5.21
C ALA A 43 4.36 -6.88 6.16
N VAL A 44 4.01 -6.72 7.43
CA VAL A 44 4.08 -7.82 8.39
C VAL A 44 3.07 -8.92 8.05
N TYR A 45 1.84 -8.57 7.64
CA TYR A 45 0.86 -9.56 7.20
C TYR A 45 1.29 -10.27 5.90
N ASP A 46 1.93 -9.57 4.96
CA ASP A 46 2.51 -10.19 3.74
C ASP A 46 3.59 -11.21 4.09
N GLU A 47 4.49 -10.89 5.02
CA GLU A 47 5.51 -11.84 5.51
C GLU A 47 4.91 -13.05 6.24
N LYS A 48 3.73 -12.88 6.86
CA LYS A 48 2.95 -13.97 7.45
C LYS A 48 2.10 -14.76 6.44
N GLN A 49 2.13 -14.38 5.16
CA GLN A 49 1.26 -14.92 4.09
C GLN A 49 -0.24 -14.70 4.34
N GLU A 50 -0.60 -13.74 5.19
CA GLU A 50 -1.97 -13.30 5.44
C GLU A 50 -2.37 -12.22 4.43
N PHE A 51 -2.47 -12.60 3.15
CA PHE A 51 -2.62 -11.66 2.04
C PHE A 51 -3.88 -10.78 2.13
N GLU A 52 -5.02 -11.31 2.59
CA GLU A 52 -6.25 -10.52 2.75
C GLU A 52 -6.10 -9.41 3.81
N SER A 53 -5.47 -9.71 4.94
CA SER A 53 -5.17 -8.74 5.99
C SER A 53 -4.18 -7.69 5.48
N SER A 54 -3.14 -8.14 4.77
CA SER A 54 -2.14 -7.26 4.15
C SER A 54 -2.77 -6.27 3.18
N LEU A 55 -3.64 -6.75 2.29
CA LEU A 55 -4.34 -5.94 1.29
C LEU A 55 -5.18 -4.85 1.94
N LYS A 56 -5.96 -5.19 2.98
CA LYS A 56 -6.76 -4.21 3.72
C LYS A 56 -5.90 -3.10 4.32
N MET A 57 -4.77 -3.46 4.94
CA MET A 57 -3.88 -2.49 5.57
C MET A 57 -3.21 -1.57 4.53
N TYR A 58 -2.74 -2.11 3.39
CA TYR A 58 -2.22 -1.27 2.32
C TYR A 58 -3.28 -0.33 1.73
N GLN A 59 -4.52 -0.79 1.56
CA GLN A 59 -5.61 0.03 1.03
C GLN A 59 -5.99 1.19 1.97
N GLU A 60 -6.01 0.96 3.29
CA GLU A 60 -6.18 2.02 4.29
C GLU A 60 -5.03 3.05 4.19
N ALA A 61 -3.77 2.59 4.10
CA ALA A 61 -2.61 3.47 3.96
C ALA A 61 -2.70 4.34 2.69
N ILE A 62 -3.01 3.73 1.54
CA ILE A 62 -3.18 4.41 0.25
C ILE A 62 -4.27 5.48 0.35
N THR A 63 -5.41 5.14 0.96
CA THR A 63 -6.55 6.06 1.09
C THR A 63 -6.16 7.30 1.89
N VAL A 64 -5.46 7.12 3.02
CA VAL A 64 -5.00 8.23 3.85
C VAL A 64 -3.92 9.05 3.13
N PHE A 65 -2.90 8.43 2.55
CA PHE A 65 -1.86 9.16 1.82
C PHE A 65 -2.45 9.98 0.65
N SER A 66 -3.38 9.41 -0.10
CA SER A 66 -4.05 10.10 -1.21
C SER A 66 -4.90 11.28 -0.72
N ALA A 67 -5.70 11.08 0.34
CA ALA A 67 -6.51 12.14 0.93
C ALA A 67 -5.67 13.30 1.48
N ARG A 68 -4.43 13.02 1.91
CA ARG A 68 -3.50 14.02 2.46
C ARG A 68 -2.54 14.60 1.40
N GLY A 69 -2.61 14.13 0.16
CA GLY A 69 -1.74 14.57 -0.93
C GLY A 69 -0.28 14.10 -0.81
N ASP A 70 -0.01 13.06 -0.02
CA ASP A 70 1.33 12.47 0.14
C ASP A 70 1.58 11.43 -0.97
N ALA A 71 1.99 11.93 -2.14
CA ALA A 71 2.26 11.10 -3.30
C ALA A 71 3.38 10.06 -3.05
N ASN A 72 4.38 10.40 -2.23
CA ASN A 72 5.47 9.47 -1.93
C ASN A 72 5.00 8.31 -1.04
N GLY A 73 4.20 8.62 -0.01
CA GLY A 73 3.55 7.61 0.83
C GLY A 73 2.63 6.71 0.02
N GLU A 74 1.79 7.29 -0.84
CA GLU A 74 0.87 6.54 -1.71
C GLU A 74 1.64 5.59 -2.65
N LEU A 75 2.69 6.07 -3.31
CA LEU A 75 3.51 5.27 -4.20
C LEU A 75 4.18 4.09 -3.50
N ARG A 76 4.71 4.32 -2.28
CA ARG A 76 5.31 3.26 -1.47
C ARG A 76 4.29 2.19 -1.11
N ALA A 77 3.12 2.59 -0.61
CA ALA A 77 2.06 1.66 -0.21
C ALA A 77 1.53 0.84 -1.41
N ARG A 78 1.31 1.48 -2.56
CA ARG A 78 0.90 0.79 -3.80
C ARG A 78 1.95 -0.19 -4.30
N ASN A 79 3.23 0.20 -4.28
CA ASN A 79 4.31 -0.70 -4.69
C ASN A 79 4.38 -1.95 -3.79
N ASN A 80 4.24 -1.77 -2.48
CA ASN A 80 4.21 -2.88 -1.53
C ASN A 80 2.99 -3.79 -1.77
N MET A 81 1.82 -3.21 -2.04
CA MET A 81 0.62 -3.97 -2.41
C MET A 81 0.80 -4.76 -3.69
N ALA A 82 1.42 -4.19 -4.73
CA ALA A 82 1.69 -4.87 -5.99
C ALA A 82 2.69 -6.03 -5.83
N VAL A 83 3.70 -5.88 -4.95
CA VAL A 83 4.61 -6.97 -4.59
C VAL A 83 3.87 -8.09 -3.87
N MET A 84 3.01 -7.75 -2.91
CA MET A 84 2.19 -8.72 -2.18
C MET A 84 1.24 -9.49 -3.12
N LEU A 85 0.52 -8.79 -4.02
CA LEU A 85 -0.36 -9.41 -5.02
C LEU A 85 0.40 -10.36 -5.94
N ARG A 86 1.65 -10.02 -6.31
CA ARG A 86 2.51 -10.93 -7.06
C ARG A 86 2.88 -12.19 -6.26
N ARG A 87 3.06 -12.06 -4.94
CA ARG A 87 3.33 -13.19 -4.02
C ARG A 87 2.08 -14.06 -3.78
N SER A 88 0.88 -13.47 -3.78
CA SER A 88 -0.39 -14.20 -3.65
C SER A 88 -0.80 -14.96 -4.91
N GLY A 89 -0.12 -14.71 -6.04
CA GLY A 89 -0.44 -15.29 -7.35
C GLY A 89 -1.43 -14.46 -8.17
N GLU A 90 -1.87 -13.32 -7.66
CA GLU A 90 -2.80 -12.38 -8.33
C GLU A 90 -2.05 -11.45 -9.30
N HIS A 91 -1.40 -12.06 -10.31
CA HIS A 91 -0.52 -11.36 -11.24
C HIS A 91 -1.23 -10.24 -12.04
N GLU A 92 -2.49 -10.42 -12.43
CA GLU A 92 -3.27 -9.40 -13.15
C GLU A 92 -3.47 -8.16 -12.28
N LYS A 93 -3.93 -8.32 -11.04
CA LYS A 93 -4.12 -7.21 -10.10
C LYS A 93 -2.80 -6.51 -9.76
N ALA A 94 -1.71 -7.27 -9.65
CA ALA A 94 -0.39 -6.69 -9.44
C ALA A 94 0.01 -5.78 -10.61
N ALA A 95 -0.25 -6.20 -11.86
CA ALA A 95 0.02 -5.39 -13.04
C ALA A 95 -0.82 -4.10 -13.07
N GLU A 96 -2.10 -4.17 -12.69
CA GLU A 96 -2.96 -2.98 -12.57
C GLU A 96 -2.42 -1.98 -11.54
N GLU A 97 -1.93 -2.44 -10.40
CA GLU A 97 -1.34 -1.56 -9.39
C GLU A 97 -0.01 -0.96 -9.83
N TYR A 98 0.84 -1.71 -10.54
CA TYR A 98 2.05 -1.15 -11.14
C TYR A 98 1.71 -0.07 -12.18
N ASP A 99 0.68 -0.27 -12.99
CA ASP A 99 0.23 0.75 -13.96
C ASP A 99 -0.23 2.03 -13.26
N LYS A 100 -1.00 1.92 -12.16
CA LYS A 100 -1.39 3.07 -11.34
C LYS A 100 -0.18 3.81 -10.76
N VAL A 101 0.81 3.08 -10.22
CA VAL A 101 2.08 3.66 -9.73
C VAL A 101 2.83 4.40 -10.84
N MET A 102 2.87 3.84 -12.05
CA MET A 102 3.54 4.48 -13.19
C MET A 102 2.82 5.74 -13.67
N ARG A 103 1.49 5.77 -13.64
CA ARG A 103 0.69 6.98 -13.92
C ARG A 103 0.94 8.06 -12.87
N LEU A 104 0.96 7.69 -11.58
CA LEU A 104 1.21 8.61 -10.46
C LEU A 104 2.63 9.22 -10.51
N THR A 105 3.64 8.44 -10.92
CA THR A 105 5.02 8.92 -11.06
C THR A 105 5.27 9.71 -12.35
N GLY A 106 4.26 9.85 -13.22
CA GLY A 106 4.42 10.49 -14.53
C GLY A 106 5.38 9.75 -15.47
N LYS A 107 5.73 8.49 -15.15
CA LYS A 107 6.66 7.67 -15.96
C LYS A 107 5.99 6.98 -17.14
N VAL A 108 4.67 7.04 -17.24
CA VAL A 108 3.91 6.61 -18.41
C VAL A 108 3.46 7.84 -19.21
N ARG A 109 4.08 8.02 -20.38
CA ARG A 109 3.42 8.65 -21.53
C ARG A 109 2.31 7.68 -21.96
N PRO A 110 1.06 8.12 -22.17
CA PRO A 110 -0.04 7.22 -22.54
C PRO A 110 0.34 6.48 -23.82
N SER A 111 0.71 5.21 -23.67
CA SER A 111 1.00 4.35 -24.80
C SER A 111 -0.26 3.57 -25.12
N GLY A 112 -1.08 4.16 -25.99
CA GLY A 112 -1.99 3.40 -26.86
C GLY A 112 -3.36 3.05 -26.29
N ALA A 113 -4.22 4.06 -26.08
CA ALA A 113 -5.63 3.98 -26.41
C ALA A 113 -6.15 5.41 -26.61
N GLY A 114 -6.32 5.82 -27.88
CA GLY A 114 -6.85 7.14 -28.24
C GLY A 114 -5.82 8.15 -28.73
N ALA A 115 -5.07 7.80 -29.78
CA ALA A 115 -4.53 8.79 -30.69
C ALA A 115 -5.63 9.15 -31.71
N GLU A 116 -6.63 9.91 -31.28
CA GLU A 116 -7.59 10.63 -32.14
C GLU A 116 -8.31 11.66 -31.24
N GLU A 117 -8.62 12.83 -31.77
CA GLU A 117 -9.11 14.05 -31.08
C GLU A 117 -8.05 14.89 -30.34
N LEU A 118 -6.99 15.28 -31.06
CA LEU A 118 -6.62 16.70 -31.01
C LEU A 118 -7.49 17.40 -32.05
N GLY A 119 -8.69 17.81 -31.61
CA GLY A 119 -9.57 18.68 -32.35
C GLY A 119 -8.81 19.95 -32.73
N ALA A 120 -8.64 20.13 -34.04
CA ALA A 120 -8.39 21.41 -34.62
C ALA A 120 -9.59 22.33 -34.33
N VAL A 121 -9.37 23.40 -33.57
CA VAL A 121 -9.84 24.76 -33.90
C VAL A 121 -8.95 25.79 -33.22
#